data_AF-A0A974P6Q8-F1
#
_entry.id   AF-A0A974P6Q8-F1
#
_cell.length_a   1.000
_cell.length_b   1.000
_cell.length_c   1.000
_cell.angle_alpha   90.00
_cell.angle_beta   90.00
_cell.angle_gamma   90.00
#
_symmetry.space_group_name_H-M   'P 1'
#
loop_
_entity.id
_entity.type
_entity.pdbx_description
1 polymer ?
#
loop_
_entity_poly.entity_id
_entity_poly.type
_entity_poly.pdbx_seq_one_letter_code
_entity_poly.pdbx_strand_id
1 'polypeptide(L)'
;MTQQLGRKPFLWDNYPVNDGPRMSPHLHLRAFTGRPASIAGHIAAHAVNPALQPILSRIPAISLAQSYRLGDDYQYGQAFLAAANEVLGPDLARRVQGHLTLLHDTGRDRLGDALPVLRQRYAAFDHPGAREITAFLDGAYVITPEMMAEEH
;
A
#
# COMPACT_ATOMS: atom_id res chain seq x y z
N MET A 1 -23.76 -0.89 14.19
CA MET A 1 -23.77 -0.88 12.71
C MET A 1 -24.70 -1.94 12.11
N THR A 2 -24.45 -3.25 12.20
CA THR A 2 -25.36 -4.28 11.61
C THR A 2 -26.80 -4.17 12.09
N GLN A 3 -27.02 -3.96 13.40
CA GLN A 3 -28.35 -3.74 13.97
C GLN A 3 -29.03 -2.47 13.45
N GLN A 4 -28.27 -1.39 13.25
CA GLN A 4 -28.78 -0.12 12.72
C GLN A 4 -29.12 -0.23 11.23
N LEU A 5 -28.35 -1.01 10.47
CA LEU A 5 -28.54 -1.20 9.04
C LEU A 5 -29.54 -2.33 8.70
N GLY A 6 -29.90 -3.17 9.67
CA GLY A 6 -30.74 -4.37 9.45
C GLY A 6 -30.08 -5.45 8.57
N ARG A 7 -28.81 -5.29 8.20
CA ARG A 7 -28.03 -6.20 7.34
C ARG A 7 -26.54 -6.09 7.64
N LYS A 8 -25.76 -7.09 7.22
CA LYS A 8 -24.29 -7.01 7.30
C LYS A 8 -23.79 -5.85 6.41
N PRO A 9 -22.91 -4.97 6.93
CA PRO A 9 -22.35 -3.89 6.13
C PRO A 9 -21.37 -4.41 5.08
N PHE A 10 -21.24 -3.66 4.00
CA PHE A 10 -20.14 -3.78 3.05
C PHE A 10 -19.03 -2.82 3.50
N LEU A 11 -17.84 -3.34 3.78
CA LEU A 11 -16.71 -2.53 4.24
C LEU A 11 -15.99 -1.91 3.05
N TRP A 12 -15.77 -0.60 3.10
CA TRP A 12 -14.88 0.14 2.21
C TRP A 12 -13.67 0.61 3.03
N ASP A 13 -12.53 -0.05 2.87
CA ASP A 13 -11.33 0.23 3.67
C ASP A 13 -10.41 1.20 2.92
N ASN A 14 -10.04 2.30 3.58
CA ASN A 14 -9.18 3.36 3.04
C ASN A 14 -7.70 3.03 3.23
N TYR A 15 -7.32 1.78 3.00
CA TYR A 15 -5.94 1.36 2.92
C TYR A 15 -5.80 0.43 1.72
N PRO A 16 -4.86 0.65 0.77
CA PRO A 16 -3.67 1.49 0.87
C PRO A 16 -3.76 2.90 0.27
N VAL A 17 -4.95 3.45 -0.03
CA VAL A 17 -5.11 4.75 -0.70
C VAL A 17 -4.13 5.85 -0.22
N ASN A 18 -3.56 6.59 -1.17
CA ASN A 18 -2.61 7.68 -0.93
C ASN A 18 -2.86 8.91 -1.83
N ASP A 19 -4.12 9.19 -2.14
CA ASP A 19 -4.59 10.26 -3.02
C ASP A 19 -4.84 11.60 -2.31
N GLY A 20 -4.42 11.73 -1.04
CA GLY A 20 -4.56 12.97 -0.26
C GLY A 20 -3.23 13.70 -0.08
N PRO A 21 -3.23 15.01 0.22
CA PRO A 21 -2.00 15.80 0.35
C PRO A 21 -1.09 15.34 1.50
N ARG A 22 -1.67 14.71 2.53
CA ARG A 22 -0.90 14.11 3.64
C ARG A 22 -0.39 12.70 3.34
N MET A 23 -0.97 12.02 2.36
CA MET A 23 -0.70 10.60 2.10
C MET A 23 0.10 10.38 0.81
N SER A 24 -0.06 11.24 -0.19
CA SER A 24 0.66 11.17 -1.47
C SER A 24 2.18 11.21 -1.34
N PRO A 25 2.79 11.80 -0.29
CA PRO A 25 4.23 11.63 -0.06
C PRO A 25 4.62 10.23 0.47
N HIS A 26 3.71 9.28 0.63
CA HIS A 26 3.98 7.94 1.18
C HIS A 26 3.56 6.81 0.23
N LEU A 27 4.37 5.74 0.17
CA LEU A 27 3.99 4.48 -0.49
C LEU A 27 3.45 3.48 0.52
N HIS A 28 2.14 3.27 0.53
CA HIS A 28 1.46 2.37 1.45
C HIS A 28 1.61 0.88 1.05
N LEU A 29 2.80 0.31 1.31
CA LEU A 29 3.16 -1.06 0.89
C LEU A 29 3.00 -2.16 1.95
N ARG A 30 2.79 -1.81 3.23
CA ARG A 30 2.75 -2.79 4.33
C ARG A 30 1.58 -3.79 4.14
N ALA A 31 1.74 -4.97 4.71
CA ALA A 31 0.64 -5.92 4.78
C ALA A 31 -0.49 -5.38 5.67
N PHE A 32 -1.73 -5.77 5.37
CA PHE A 32 -2.91 -5.40 6.15
C PHE A 32 -2.78 -5.87 7.60
N THR A 33 -3.16 -5.01 8.53
CA THR A 33 -3.24 -5.30 9.98
C THR A 33 -4.45 -4.61 10.59
N GLY A 34 -4.84 -4.98 11.82
CA GLY A 34 -5.96 -4.35 12.55
C GLY A 34 -7.36 -4.77 12.06
N ARG A 35 -7.46 -5.68 11.09
CA ARG A 35 -8.72 -6.24 10.56
C ARG A 35 -8.68 -7.75 10.77
N PRO A 36 -9.02 -8.26 11.98
CA PRO A 36 -8.91 -9.69 12.26
C PRO A 36 -9.87 -10.49 11.38
N ALA A 37 -9.50 -11.71 11.00
CA ALA A 37 -10.33 -12.53 10.11
C ALA A 37 -11.75 -12.79 10.66
N SER A 38 -11.92 -12.75 11.98
CA SER A 38 -13.21 -12.88 12.67
C SER A 38 -14.25 -11.86 12.21
N ILE A 39 -13.85 -10.71 11.63
CA ILE A 39 -14.81 -9.74 11.06
C ILE A 39 -15.60 -10.29 9.86
N ALA A 40 -15.12 -11.36 9.21
CA ALA A 40 -15.80 -11.97 8.06
C ALA A 40 -17.24 -12.41 8.39
N GLY A 41 -17.49 -12.86 9.62
CA GLY A 41 -18.82 -13.20 10.09
C GLY A 41 -19.78 -12.01 10.18
N HIS A 42 -19.24 -10.80 10.27
CA HIS A 42 -19.99 -9.57 10.55
C HIS A 42 -20.20 -8.67 9.33
N ILE A 43 -19.48 -8.88 8.22
CA ILE A 43 -19.55 -8.08 6.99
C ILE A 43 -20.11 -8.90 5.82
N ALA A 44 -20.68 -8.21 4.84
CA ALA A 44 -21.13 -8.81 3.58
C ALA A 44 -19.97 -8.97 2.59
N ALA A 45 -19.03 -8.03 2.60
CA ALA A 45 -17.79 -8.04 1.82
C ALA A 45 -16.83 -6.96 2.32
N HIS A 46 -15.58 -7.02 1.85
CA HIS A 46 -14.51 -6.08 2.16
C HIS A 46 -13.87 -5.61 0.86
N ALA A 47 -14.14 -4.36 0.46
CA ALA A 47 -13.46 -3.68 -0.62
C ALA A 47 -12.31 -2.82 -0.08
N VAL A 48 -11.30 -2.66 -0.92
CA VAL A 48 -10.10 -1.88 -0.66
C VAL A 48 -10.07 -0.69 -1.60
N ASN A 49 -9.81 0.50 -1.04
CA ASN A 49 -9.48 1.68 -1.83
C ASN A 49 -7.97 1.65 -2.18
N PRO A 50 -7.58 1.41 -3.44
CA PRO A 50 -6.19 1.24 -3.83
C PRO A 50 -5.40 2.56 -3.77
N ALA A 51 -4.08 2.47 -3.78
CA ALA A 51 -3.19 3.60 -3.96
C ALA A 51 -3.14 4.03 -5.44
N LEU A 52 -2.59 5.21 -5.72
CA LEU A 52 -2.37 5.70 -7.10
C LEU A 52 -1.38 4.83 -7.90
N GLN A 53 -0.71 3.89 -7.23
CA GLN A 53 0.23 2.92 -7.80
C GLN A 53 -0.47 1.55 -7.97
N PRO A 54 -1.07 1.23 -9.13
CA PRO A 54 -1.90 0.03 -9.29
C PRO A 54 -1.13 -1.29 -9.13
N ILE A 55 0.14 -1.36 -9.56
CA ILE A 55 0.94 -2.59 -9.39
C ILE A 55 1.29 -2.78 -7.92
N LEU A 56 1.81 -1.74 -7.26
CA LEU A 56 2.18 -1.79 -5.84
C LEU A 56 0.97 -2.02 -4.92
N SER A 57 -0.22 -1.53 -5.27
CA SER A 57 -1.47 -1.75 -4.53
C SER A 57 -1.86 -3.22 -4.39
N ARG A 58 -1.33 -4.10 -5.27
CA ARG A 58 -1.57 -5.54 -5.18
C ARG A 58 -0.95 -6.16 -3.92
N ILE A 59 0.16 -5.62 -3.41
CA ILE A 59 0.85 -6.15 -2.22
C ILE A 59 -0.08 -6.14 -0.99
N PRO A 60 -0.63 -5.00 -0.55
CA PRO A 60 -1.59 -4.98 0.55
C PRO A 60 -2.87 -5.76 0.21
N ALA A 61 -3.38 -5.69 -1.02
CA ALA A 61 -4.59 -6.44 -1.40
C ALA A 61 -4.43 -7.97 -1.25
N ILE A 62 -3.29 -8.53 -1.67
CA ILE A 62 -2.98 -9.95 -1.48
C ILE A 62 -2.88 -10.27 0.02
N SER A 63 -2.21 -9.41 0.80
CA SER A 63 -2.07 -9.62 2.24
C SER A 63 -3.42 -9.61 2.98
N LEU A 64 -4.41 -8.83 2.52
CA LEU A 64 -5.77 -8.87 3.06
C LEU A 64 -6.45 -10.22 2.78
N ALA A 65 -6.32 -10.73 1.55
CA ALA A 65 -6.85 -12.05 1.24
C ALA A 65 -6.15 -13.15 2.06
N GLN A 66 -4.85 -13.00 2.32
CA GLN A 66 -4.09 -13.90 3.21
C GLN A 66 -4.56 -13.79 4.66
N SER A 67 -4.88 -12.60 5.17
CA SER A 67 -5.33 -12.44 6.56
C SER A 67 -6.65 -13.16 6.81
N TYR A 68 -7.60 -13.11 5.88
CA TYR A 68 -8.84 -13.89 5.97
C TYR A 68 -8.59 -15.39 5.90
N ARG A 69 -7.67 -15.83 5.04
CA ARG A 69 -7.39 -17.25 4.82
C ARG A 69 -6.64 -17.90 5.99
N LEU A 70 -5.69 -17.18 6.57
CA LEU A 70 -4.80 -17.67 7.63
C LEU A 70 -5.38 -17.45 9.02
N GLY A 71 -6.32 -16.52 9.20
CA GLY A 71 -6.96 -16.29 10.49
C GLY A 71 -5.93 -15.93 11.56
N ASP A 72 -5.95 -16.67 12.66
CA ASP A 72 -5.05 -16.45 13.80
C ASP A 72 -3.58 -16.77 13.49
N ASP A 73 -3.29 -17.54 12.44
CA ASP A 73 -1.93 -17.86 11.98
C ASP A 73 -1.33 -16.74 11.10
N TYR A 74 -2.08 -15.67 10.82
CA TYR A 74 -1.64 -14.58 9.97
C TYR A 74 -0.47 -13.79 10.58
N GLN A 75 0.68 -13.82 9.90
CA GLN A 75 1.87 -13.05 10.27
C GLN A 75 2.13 -11.96 9.23
N TYR A 76 1.85 -10.71 9.58
CA TYR A 76 1.92 -9.57 8.64
C TYR A 76 3.29 -9.42 7.95
N GLY A 77 4.39 -9.70 8.64
CA GLY A 77 5.73 -9.63 8.05
C GLY A 77 5.94 -10.68 6.95
N GLN A 78 5.47 -11.90 7.18
CA GLN A 78 5.56 -12.99 6.20
C GLN A 78 4.57 -12.79 5.05
N ALA A 79 3.37 -12.31 5.35
CA ALA A 79 2.36 -11.96 4.35
C ALA A 79 2.87 -10.86 3.40
N PHE A 80 3.48 -9.81 3.95
CA PHE A 80 4.13 -8.76 3.14
C PHE A 80 5.19 -9.35 2.22
N LEU A 81 6.12 -10.15 2.76
CA LEU A 81 7.20 -10.72 1.96
C LEU A 81 6.68 -11.66 0.86
N ALA A 82 5.70 -12.51 1.17
CA ALA A 82 5.07 -13.39 0.19
C ALA A 82 4.38 -12.60 -0.93
N ALA A 83 3.56 -11.60 -0.57
CA ALA A 83 2.86 -10.75 -1.53
C ALA A 83 3.84 -9.89 -2.35
N ALA A 84 4.89 -9.35 -1.75
CA ALA A 84 5.91 -8.59 -2.44
C ALA A 84 6.68 -9.48 -3.44
N ASN A 85 7.04 -10.70 -3.06
CA ASN A 85 7.68 -11.66 -3.98
C ASN A 85 6.77 -12.00 -5.17
N GLU A 86 5.48 -12.21 -4.93
CA GLU A 86 4.49 -12.47 -5.99
C GLU A 86 4.36 -11.30 -6.97
N VAL A 87 4.35 -10.06 -6.46
CA VAL A 87 4.10 -8.86 -7.27
C VAL A 87 5.36 -8.32 -7.95
N LEU A 88 6.51 -8.41 -7.29
CA LEU A 88 7.75 -7.72 -7.70
C LEU A 88 8.86 -8.68 -8.12
N GLY A 89 8.73 -9.98 -7.84
CA GLY A 89 9.83 -10.93 -7.90
C GLY A 89 10.84 -10.76 -6.75
N PRO A 90 11.68 -11.77 -6.50
CA PRO A 90 12.47 -11.88 -5.27
C PRO A 90 13.48 -10.75 -5.06
N ASP A 91 14.13 -10.28 -6.13
CA ASP A 91 15.19 -9.28 -6.01
C ASP A 91 14.65 -7.88 -5.73
N LEU A 92 13.58 -7.48 -6.43
CA LEU A 92 12.94 -6.21 -6.19
C LEU A 92 12.17 -6.22 -4.86
N ALA A 93 11.48 -7.31 -4.53
CA ALA A 93 10.80 -7.48 -3.24
C ALA A 93 11.77 -7.31 -2.05
N ARG A 94 12.94 -7.95 -2.09
CA ARG A 94 13.97 -7.82 -1.05
C ARG A 94 14.45 -6.36 -0.89
N ARG A 95 14.60 -5.64 -2.00
CA ARG A 95 14.97 -4.21 -1.96
C ARG A 95 13.86 -3.35 -1.37
N VAL A 96 12.62 -3.58 -1.78
CA VAL A 96 11.45 -2.87 -1.23
C VAL A 96 11.31 -3.15 0.25
N GLN A 97 11.50 -4.40 0.70
CA GLN A 97 11.51 -4.75 2.12
C GLN A 97 12.57 -3.96 2.89
N GLY A 98 13.80 -3.91 2.39
CA GLY A 98 14.90 -3.17 3.03
C GLY A 98 14.68 -1.65 3.07
N HIS A 99 13.90 -1.10 2.14
CA HIS A 99 13.56 0.33 2.09
C HIS A 99 12.15 0.64 2.60
N LEU A 100 11.46 -0.33 3.21
CA LEU A 100 10.04 -0.19 3.57
C LEU A 100 9.83 1.00 4.50
N THR A 101 10.70 1.21 5.49
CA THR A 101 10.63 2.37 6.38
C THR A 101 10.81 3.69 5.64
N LEU A 102 11.71 3.77 4.66
CA LEU A 102 11.93 4.98 3.88
C LEU A 102 10.73 5.30 2.96
N LEU A 103 10.21 4.28 2.27
CA LEU A 103 9.13 4.46 1.30
C LEU A 103 7.75 4.64 1.97
N HIS A 104 7.48 3.91 3.05
CA HIS A 104 6.18 3.90 3.73
C HIS A 104 6.11 4.93 4.88
N ASP A 105 7.06 4.88 5.82
CA ASP A 105 6.94 5.62 7.08
C ASP A 105 7.57 7.03 6.97
N THR A 106 8.77 7.13 6.40
CA THR A 106 9.47 8.41 6.20
C THR A 106 8.75 9.26 5.15
N GLY A 107 8.42 8.66 4.01
CA GLY A 107 7.80 9.36 2.89
C GLY A 107 8.81 10.23 2.11
N ARG A 108 8.45 10.51 0.86
CA ARG A 108 9.27 11.18 -0.16
C ARG A 108 9.92 12.46 0.34
N ASP A 109 9.14 13.35 0.95
CA ASP A 109 9.59 14.71 1.26
C ASP A 109 10.64 14.74 2.38
N ARG A 110 10.78 13.65 3.14
CA ARG A 110 11.77 13.50 4.21
C ARG A 110 12.95 12.60 3.84
N LEU A 111 13.07 12.20 2.57
CA LEU A 111 14.17 11.33 2.13
C LEU A 111 15.52 12.03 2.05
N GLY A 112 15.56 13.35 1.83
CA GLY A 112 16.80 14.11 1.68
C GLY A 112 17.77 13.47 0.68
N ASP A 113 19.03 13.29 1.08
CA ASP A 113 20.09 12.69 0.25
C ASP A 113 19.83 11.23 -0.17
N ALA A 114 18.90 10.53 0.51
CA ALA A 114 18.53 9.18 0.12
C ALA A 114 17.69 9.13 -1.16
N LEU A 115 16.99 10.21 -1.52
CA LEU A 115 16.10 10.25 -2.69
C LEU A 115 16.81 9.93 -4.01
N PRO A 116 17.89 10.64 -4.41
CA PRO A 116 18.58 10.32 -5.67
C PRO A 116 19.18 8.92 -5.68
N VAL A 117 19.65 8.42 -4.53
CA VAL A 117 20.20 7.07 -4.38
C VAL A 117 19.11 6.01 -4.58
N LEU A 118 17.95 6.17 -3.95
CA LEU A 118 16.81 5.27 -4.12
C LEU A 118 16.32 5.29 -5.56
N ARG A 119 16.20 6.47 -6.16
CA ARG A 119 15.76 6.64 -7.54
C ARG A 119 16.65 5.86 -8.50
N GLN A 120 17.98 6.03 -8.40
CA GLN A 120 18.94 5.30 -9.22
C GLN A 120 18.82 3.78 -9.03
N ARG A 121 18.64 3.31 -7.78
CA ARG A 121 18.50 1.88 -7.48
C ARG A 121 17.26 1.26 -8.12
N TYR A 122 16.12 1.94 -8.07
CA TYR A 122 14.88 1.43 -8.65
C TYR A 122 14.82 1.59 -10.17
N ALA A 123 15.44 2.64 -10.74
CA ALA A 123 15.55 2.82 -12.18
C ALA A 123 16.37 1.72 -12.88
N ALA A 124 17.19 0.95 -12.15
CA ALA A 124 17.94 -0.19 -12.68
C ALA A 124 17.08 -1.44 -12.93
N PHE A 125 15.81 -1.45 -12.52
CA PHE A 125 14.89 -2.58 -12.72
C PHE A 125 13.94 -2.30 -13.88
N ASP A 126 13.91 -3.20 -14.88
CA ASP A 126 12.81 -3.24 -15.85
C ASP A 126 11.61 -4.00 -15.25
N HIS A 127 10.90 -3.33 -14.34
CA HIS A 127 9.71 -3.87 -13.71
C HIS A 127 8.63 -2.79 -13.54
N PRO A 128 7.35 -3.05 -13.85
CA PRO A 128 6.27 -2.08 -13.66
C PRO A 128 6.21 -1.47 -12.25
N GLY A 129 6.34 -2.30 -11.21
CA GLY A 129 6.39 -1.81 -9.83
C GLY A 129 7.62 -0.95 -9.53
N ALA A 130 8.77 -1.18 -10.17
CA ALA A 130 9.93 -0.30 -10.02
C ALA A 130 9.71 1.05 -10.70
N ARG A 131 9.03 1.06 -11.87
CA ARG A 131 8.61 2.29 -12.54
C ARG A 131 7.67 3.13 -11.66
N GLU A 132 6.72 2.51 -10.96
CA GLU A 132 5.86 3.22 -10.00
C GLU A 132 6.65 3.81 -8.83
N ILE A 133 7.64 3.09 -8.28
CA ILE A 133 8.52 3.64 -7.23
C ILE A 133 9.34 4.82 -7.75
N THR A 134 9.92 4.71 -8.96
CA THR A 134 10.68 5.82 -9.56
C THR A 134 9.79 7.03 -9.82
N ALA A 135 8.58 6.83 -10.35
CA ALA A 135 7.61 7.91 -10.56
C ALA A 135 7.21 8.59 -9.24
N PHE A 136 7.02 7.82 -8.18
CA PHE A 136 6.81 8.35 -6.83
C PHE A 136 7.99 9.20 -6.35
N LEU A 137 9.22 8.71 -6.47
CA LEU A 137 10.42 9.47 -6.07
C LEU A 137 10.56 10.76 -6.89
N ASP A 138 10.15 10.73 -8.16
CA ASP A 138 10.13 11.89 -9.07
C ASP A 138 8.99 12.87 -8.76
N GLY A 139 8.07 12.51 -7.86
CA GLY A 139 6.97 13.37 -7.41
C GLY A 139 5.71 13.30 -8.27
N ALA A 140 5.59 12.30 -9.15
CA ALA A 140 4.46 12.17 -10.08
C ALA A 140 3.09 12.01 -9.40
N TYR A 141 3.07 11.65 -8.12
CA TYR A 141 1.85 11.44 -7.33
C TYR A 141 1.63 12.50 -6.26
N VAL A 142 2.53 13.49 -6.12
CA VAL A 142 2.41 14.51 -5.07
C VAL A 142 1.17 15.34 -5.33
N ILE A 143 0.28 15.40 -4.33
CA ILE A 143 -0.92 16.21 -4.33
C ILE A 143 -0.74 17.30 -3.29
N THR A 144 -0.93 18.56 -3.66
CA THR A 144 -0.89 19.67 -2.71
C THR A 144 -2.30 20.07 -2.26
N PRO A 145 -2.46 20.74 -1.11
CA PRO A 145 -3.76 21.27 -0.69
C PRO A 145 -4.40 22.19 -1.74
N GLU A 146 -3.59 22.96 -2.48
CA GLU A 146 -4.05 23.86 -3.53
C GLU A 146 -4.63 23.07 -4.71
N MET A 147 -3.98 21.98 -5.13
CA MET A 147 -4.49 21.11 -6.20
C MET A 147 -5.87 20.51 -5.87
N MET A 148 -6.13 20.17 -4.60
CA MET A 148 -7.43 19.66 -4.18
C MET A 148 -8.51 20.76 -4.07
N ALA A 149 -8.12 22.01 -3.85
CA ALA A 149 -9.05 23.13 -3.73
C ALA A 149 -9.54 23.65 -5.09
N GLU A 150 -8.79 23.41 -6.16
CA GLU A 150 -9.14 23.81 -7.54
C GLU A 150 -10.10 22.81 -8.23
N GLU A 151 -10.34 21.63 -7.64
CA GLU A 151 -11.24 20.60 -8.18
C GLU A 151 -12.73 20.78 -7.76
N HIS A 152 -13.08 21.89 -7.11
CA HIS A 152 -14.43 22.22 -6.62
C HIS A 152 -14.93 23.57 -7.15
#